data_AF-A0A938P1F3-F1
#
_entry.id   AF-A0A938P1F3-F1
#
_cell.length_a   1.000
_cell.length_b   1.000
_cell.length_c   1.000
_cell.angle_alpha   90.00
_cell.angle_beta   90.00
_cell.angle_gamma   90.00
#
_symmetry.space_group_name_H-M   'P 1'
#
loop_
_entity.id
_entity.type
_entity.pdbx_description
1 polymer ?
#
loop_
_entity_poly.entity_id
_entity_poly.type
_entity_poly.pdbx_seq_one_letter_code
_entity_poly.pdbx_strand_id
1 'polypeptide(L)'
;MKRFLTTYLLTAGIGTATVYYGTPMIAAKLPRLTNPAFAITGPSVDDLTPSSVAFARMSPVTDASSADPDDSSPGNGTRSIEGDDAPINAPPEAPIIEPPPVIPPYQPPASSTNASSWAILIQRAVHYSTGGKNLGMLPAGTFGEVIKTTTSSDGDVAVCTIDQDGQWKGPVLIGVANLVVFEGPFTTVSADTLGLLRHYYALKERIDARTAAIQQAITAANPHAAAYVRATDAVNEFVLRAKKMSATFKDATGPARSEMLDQLKRMKFEQVRLNSELSQAEARMKEWTANNPDSPTNAASDPELSGWLAELRRIEPLKQAIIP
;
A
#
# COMPACT_ATOMS: atom_id res chain seq x y z
N MET A 1 -8.00 38.06 -4.56
CA MET A 1 -7.16 37.23 -3.66
C MET A 1 -7.92 36.08 -3.00
N LYS A 2 -8.83 36.29 -2.01
CA LYS A 2 -9.45 35.19 -1.20
C LYS A 2 -9.84 33.91 -1.96
N ARG A 3 -10.54 34.00 -3.10
CA ARG A 3 -10.97 32.81 -3.90
C ARG A 3 -9.83 31.91 -4.40
N PHE A 4 -8.63 32.44 -4.63
CA PHE A 4 -7.49 31.66 -5.14
C PHE A 4 -6.94 30.69 -4.09
N LEU A 5 -6.88 31.14 -2.82
CA LEU A 5 -6.44 30.31 -1.69
C LEU A 5 -7.37 29.12 -1.46
N THR A 6 -8.69 29.34 -1.60
CA THR A 6 -9.71 28.27 -1.46
C THR A 6 -9.54 27.19 -2.52
N THR A 7 -9.37 27.56 -3.80
CA THR A 7 -9.14 26.60 -4.88
C THR A 7 -7.81 25.84 -4.71
N TYR A 8 -6.76 26.53 -4.26
CA TYR A 8 -5.44 25.92 -4.05
C TYR A 8 -5.44 24.89 -2.90
N LEU A 9 -6.11 25.19 -1.79
CA LEU A 9 -6.27 24.25 -0.68
C LEU A 9 -7.11 23.02 -1.08
N LEU A 10 -8.16 23.21 -1.89
CA LEU A 10 -9.02 22.12 -2.32
C LEU A 10 -8.31 21.16 -3.29
N THR A 11 -7.48 21.70 -4.20
CA THR A 11 -6.62 20.87 -5.07
C THR A 11 -5.48 20.18 -4.32
N ALA A 12 -4.87 20.85 -3.34
CA ALA A 12 -3.84 20.25 -2.48
C ALA A 12 -4.39 19.09 -1.63
N GLY A 13 -5.57 19.25 -1.02
CA GLY A 13 -6.22 18.20 -0.22
C GLY A 13 -6.58 16.95 -1.02
N ILE A 14 -7.05 17.13 -2.26
CA ILE A 14 -7.36 16.01 -3.17
C ILE A 14 -6.09 15.24 -3.55
N GLY A 15 -4.99 15.94 -3.87
CA GLY A 15 -3.72 15.30 -4.27
C GLY A 15 -3.14 14.35 -3.23
N THR A 16 -3.21 14.69 -1.95
CA THR A 16 -2.70 13.84 -0.85
C THR A 16 -3.58 12.60 -0.65
N ALA A 17 -4.89 12.71 -0.84
CA ALA A 17 -5.81 11.59 -0.69
C ALA A 17 -5.56 10.48 -1.73
N THR A 18 -5.32 10.83 -3.00
CA THR A 18 -5.07 9.83 -4.05
C THR A 18 -3.78 9.02 -3.81
N VAL A 19 -2.77 9.64 -3.18
CA VAL A 19 -1.50 8.95 -2.82
C VAL A 19 -1.67 8.02 -1.62
N TYR A 20 -2.54 8.34 -0.66
CA TYR A 20 -2.76 7.52 0.54
C TYR A 20 -3.80 6.40 0.35
N TYR A 21 -4.84 6.61 -0.47
CA TYR A 21 -5.90 5.63 -0.69
C TYR A 21 -5.77 4.85 -2.02
N GLY A 22 -4.87 5.27 -2.92
CA GLY A 22 -4.75 4.67 -4.26
C GLY A 22 -3.95 3.36 -4.35
N THR A 23 -3.14 3.00 -3.35
CA THR A 23 -2.24 1.84 -3.44
C THR A 23 -1.99 1.11 -2.12
N PRO A 24 -2.52 -0.12 -1.98
CA PRO A 24 -1.79 -1.20 -1.31
C PRO A 24 -1.36 -2.33 -2.28
N MET A 25 -2.18 -2.64 -3.29
CA MET A 25 -2.09 -3.91 -4.04
C MET A 25 -0.98 -4.00 -5.11
N ILE A 26 -0.27 -2.92 -5.45
CA ILE A 26 0.77 -2.91 -6.51
C ILE A 26 2.20 -2.93 -5.93
N ALA A 27 2.37 -2.67 -4.63
CA ALA A 27 3.67 -2.59 -3.98
C ALA A 27 4.49 -3.91 -4.01
N ALA A 28 3.84 -5.05 -4.24
CA ALA A 28 4.48 -6.37 -4.24
C ALA A 28 5.36 -6.68 -5.47
N LYS A 29 5.35 -5.85 -6.53
CA LYS A 29 6.12 -6.10 -7.78
C LYS A 29 6.79 -4.88 -8.42
N LEU A 30 7.05 -3.80 -7.67
CA LEU A 30 7.80 -2.64 -8.18
C LEU A 30 8.92 -2.20 -7.22
N PRO A 31 10.15 -1.95 -7.71
CA PRO A 31 11.18 -1.31 -6.91
C PRO A 31 10.78 0.14 -6.57
N ARG A 32 11.03 0.57 -5.33
CA ARG A 32 10.69 1.92 -4.84
C ARG A 32 11.32 3.00 -5.73
N LEU A 33 10.50 3.92 -6.23
CA LEU A 33 10.94 5.09 -7.01
C LEU A 33 10.32 6.37 -6.46
N THR A 34 10.74 6.73 -5.24
CA THR A 34 10.45 8.02 -4.62
C THR A 34 11.35 9.12 -5.19
N ASN A 35 10.85 9.93 -6.13
CA ASN A 35 11.32 11.32 -6.31
C ASN A 35 10.37 12.14 -7.21
N PRO A 36 9.86 13.31 -6.75
CA PRO A 36 8.95 14.16 -7.53
C PRO A 36 9.71 15.20 -8.37
N ALA A 37 10.26 14.79 -9.52
CA ALA A 37 11.07 15.70 -10.35
C ALA A 37 10.99 15.44 -11.87
N PHE A 38 9.91 15.88 -12.53
CA PHE A 38 9.91 16.15 -13.98
C PHE A 38 8.97 17.30 -14.39
N ALA A 39 9.40 18.53 -14.14
CA ALA A 39 9.14 19.59 -15.11
C ALA A 39 10.09 19.36 -16.30
N ILE A 40 9.56 19.27 -17.53
CA ILE A 40 10.38 18.96 -18.71
C ILE A 40 11.03 20.23 -19.27
N THR A 41 12.02 20.74 -18.55
CA THR A 41 13.05 21.64 -19.08
C THR A 41 14.28 20.81 -19.40
N GLY A 42 14.49 20.47 -20.68
CA GLY A 42 15.60 19.64 -21.13
C GLY A 42 16.94 20.38 -21.12
N PRO A 43 18.00 19.86 -20.47
CA PRO A 43 19.37 20.36 -20.60
C PRO A 43 20.18 19.59 -21.66
N SER A 44 21.40 20.08 -21.92
CA SER A 44 22.33 19.60 -22.95
C SER A 44 22.94 18.23 -22.69
N VAL A 45 23.60 17.73 -23.75
CA VAL A 45 24.60 16.66 -23.73
C VAL A 45 25.68 16.96 -22.69
N ASP A 46 25.94 16.02 -21.77
CA ASP A 46 27.28 15.47 -21.53
C ASP A 46 27.20 14.15 -20.75
N ASP A 47 28.21 13.31 -21.00
CA ASP A 47 28.58 11.99 -20.45
C ASP A 47 27.52 11.01 -19.85
N LEU A 48 27.44 9.83 -20.47
CA LEU A 48 26.91 8.58 -19.88
C LEU A 48 27.71 7.39 -20.43
N THR A 49 28.08 6.44 -19.56
CA THR A 49 28.50 5.09 -19.98
C THR A 49 27.76 3.99 -19.20
N PRO A 50 27.48 2.79 -19.79
CA PRO A 50 26.31 1.98 -19.39
C PRO A 50 26.58 0.47 -19.16
N SER A 51 25.60 -0.26 -18.60
CA SER A 51 25.42 -1.75 -18.63
C SER A 51 24.17 -2.20 -17.83
N SER A 52 23.57 -3.41 -17.89
CA SER A 52 23.46 -4.53 -18.88
C SER A 52 22.71 -5.71 -18.17
N VAL A 53 21.81 -6.58 -18.69
CA VAL A 53 20.95 -6.73 -19.91
C VAL A 53 19.71 -7.61 -19.52
N ALA A 54 18.60 -7.54 -20.27
CA ALA A 54 17.48 -8.52 -20.36
C ALA A 54 16.53 -8.71 -19.14
N PHE A 55 15.23 -9.10 -19.21
CA PHE A 55 14.26 -9.67 -20.19
C PHE A 55 13.88 -11.16 -20.01
N ALA A 56 12.58 -11.41 -19.74
CA ALA A 56 11.82 -12.62 -20.09
C ALA A 56 10.32 -12.26 -20.27
N ARG A 57 9.50 -13.15 -20.87
CA ARG A 57 8.12 -12.86 -21.31
C ARG A 57 7.31 -14.16 -21.43
N MET A 58 6.01 -14.16 -21.08
CA MET A 58 4.97 -15.04 -21.67
C MET A 58 3.54 -14.55 -21.31
N SER A 59 2.50 -15.18 -21.86
CA SER A 59 1.14 -14.60 -22.06
C SER A 59 0.00 -15.61 -21.74
N PRO A 60 -1.29 -15.18 -21.67
CA PRO A 60 -2.34 -15.85 -20.88
C PRO A 60 -3.35 -16.71 -21.67
N VAL A 61 -4.41 -17.17 -20.98
CA VAL A 61 -5.53 -17.99 -21.49
C VAL A 61 -6.87 -17.52 -20.86
N THR A 62 -7.98 -17.63 -21.59
CA THR A 62 -9.41 -17.55 -21.15
C THR A 62 -10.19 -18.73 -21.77
N ASP A 63 -11.51 -18.99 -21.67
CA ASP A 63 -12.75 -18.28 -21.27
C ASP A 63 -13.83 -19.39 -20.97
N ALA A 64 -15.10 -19.23 -20.58
CA ALA A 64 -16.04 -18.12 -20.26
C ALA A 64 -17.25 -18.71 -19.44
N SER A 65 -18.25 -17.86 -19.11
CA SER A 65 -19.68 -18.21 -18.81
C SER A 65 -20.04 -18.95 -17.50
N SER A 66 -21.31 -19.03 -17.04
CA SER A 66 -22.52 -18.14 -17.10
C SER A 66 -23.71 -18.87 -16.43
N ALA A 67 -24.47 -18.26 -15.50
CA ALA A 67 -25.93 -18.48 -15.26
C ALA A 67 -26.47 -17.72 -14.01
N ASP A 68 -27.78 -17.47 -14.02
CA ASP A 68 -28.69 -16.79 -13.06
C ASP A 68 -30.14 -17.31 -13.40
N PRO A 69 -31.26 -17.03 -12.68
CA PRO A 69 -31.48 -16.34 -11.40
C PRO A 69 -32.53 -17.07 -10.47
N ASP A 70 -33.43 -16.30 -9.83
CA ASP A 70 -34.66 -16.60 -9.04
C ASP A 70 -34.49 -16.93 -7.54
N ASP A 71 -35.44 -16.63 -6.64
CA ASP A 71 -36.51 -15.61 -6.50
C ASP A 71 -37.11 -15.75 -5.07
N SER A 72 -37.54 -14.65 -4.41
CA SER A 72 -38.59 -14.60 -3.36
C SER A 72 -38.55 -13.32 -2.51
N SER A 73 -39.74 -12.82 -2.15
CA SER A 73 -40.01 -11.70 -1.21
C SER A 73 -41.45 -11.88 -0.65
N PRO A 74 -41.98 -11.06 0.28
CA PRO A 74 -41.38 -10.14 1.26
C PRO A 74 -41.79 -10.48 2.73
N GLY A 75 -41.35 -9.67 3.71
CA GLY A 75 -41.82 -9.74 5.12
C GLY A 75 -42.12 -8.35 5.69
N ASN A 76 -43.26 -8.17 6.37
CA ASN A 76 -43.77 -6.86 6.81
C ASN A 76 -43.78 -6.74 8.35
N GLY A 77 -43.59 -5.54 8.92
CA GLY A 77 -43.53 -5.31 10.37
C GLY A 77 -43.48 -3.85 10.80
N THR A 78 -44.63 -3.26 11.14
CA THR A 78 -44.78 -1.84 11.53
C THR A 78 -44.82 -1.63 13.04
N ARG A 79 -44.05 -0.69 13.59
CA ARG A 79 -44.54 0.20 14.67
C ARG A 79 -43.65 1.43 14.95
N SER A 80 -44.31 2.58 15.15
CA SER A 80 -43.74 3.79 15.76
C SER A 80 -43.91 3.80 17.28
N ILE A 81 -43.19 4.68 17.98
CA ILE A 81 -43.65 5.42 19.18
C ILE A 81 -42.77 6.67 19.35
N GLU A 82 -43.38 7.78 19.80
CA GLU A 82 -42.72 9.05 20.13
C GLU A 82 -42.19 9.08 21.57
N GLY A 83 -41.31 10.05 21.88
CA GLY A 83 -40.91 10.36 23.25
C GLY A 83 -39.89 11.51 23.33
N ASP A 84 -40.26 12.58 24.04
CA ASP A 84 -39.36 13.60 24.58
C ASP A 84 -38.25 12.94 25.44
N ASP A 85 -37.05 13.52 25.62
CA ASP A 85 -36.86 14.77 26.36
C ASP A 85 -35.45 15.37 26.17
N ALA A 86 -35.27 16.66 26.48
CA ALA A 86 -34.02 17.38 26.30
C ALA A 86 -33.51 18.06 27.59
N PRO A 87 -32.39 17.60 28.20
CA PRO A 87 -31.72 18.32 29.28
C PRO A 87 -30.66 19.31 28.78
N ILE A 88 -30.44 20.38 29.55
CA ILE A 88 -29.65 21.56 29.18
C ILE A 88 -28.28 21.57 29.89
N ASN A 89 -27.25 22.07 29.18
CA ASN A 89 -25.92 22.48 29.64
C ASN A 89 -24.98 21.40 30.24
N ALA A 90 -23.85 21.21 29.56
CA ALA A 90 -22.54 20.98 30.18
C ALA A 90 -21.59 22.12 29.75
N PRO A 91 -20.74 22.66 30.64
CA PRO A 91 -19.68 23.60 30.24
C PRO A 91 -18.67 22.95 29.28
N PRO A 92 -17.92 23.73 28.48
CA PRO A 92 -16.87 23.18 27.62
C PRO A 92 -15.77 22.53 28.47
N GLU A 93 -15.71 21.21 28.42
CA GLU A 93 -14.71 20.40 29.11
C GLU A 93 -13.31 20.72 28.56
N ALA A 94 -12.32 20.82 29.46
CA ALA A 94 -10.94 21.04 29.04
C ALA A 94 -10.48 19.86 28.17
N PRO A 95 -9.63 20.09 27.14
CA PRO A 95 -9.26 19.03 26.20
C PRO A 95 -8.63 17.85 26.93
N ILE A 96 -9.38 16.74 26.98
CA ILE A 96 -8.93 15.50 27.59
C ILE A 96 -7.71 15.04 26.82
N ILE A 97 -6.54 15.14 27.45
CA ILE A 97 -5.31 14.51 26.96
C ILE A 97 -5.50 13.01 27.18
N GLU A 98 -6.11 12.37 26.19
CA GLU A 98 -6.37 10.94 26.20
C GLU A 98 -5.04 10.20 26.46
N PRO A 99 -4.99 9.30 27.46
CA PRO A 99 -3.74 8.65 27.83
C PRO A 99 -3.14 7.88 26.64
N PRO A 100 -1.80 7.68 26.61
CA PRO A 100 -1.18 6.86 25.59
C PRO A 100 -1.82 5.46 25.58
N PRO A 101 -2.04 4.85 24.39
CA PRO A 101 -2.72 3.58 24.28
C PRO A 101 -1.98 2.53 25.11
N VAL A 102 -2.72 1.72 25.86
CA VAL A 102 -2.17 0.68 26.73
C VAL A 102 -1.70 -0.50 25.87
N ILE A 103 -0.51 -0.33 25.29
CA ILE A 103 0.18 -1.35 24.50
C ILE A 103 0.54 -2.50 25.46
N PRO A 104 0.11 -3.74 25.20
CA PRO A 104 0.48 -4.87 26.05
C PRO A 104 2.00 -5.10 25.95
N PRO A 105 2.71 -5.28 27.08
CA PRO A 105 4.16 -5.44 27.07
C PRO A 105 4.53 -6.73 26.32
N TYR A 106 5.39 -6.60 25.31
CA TYR A 106 5.90 -7.76 24.59
C TYR A 106 6.98 -8.45 25.43
N GLN A 107 6.69 -9.68 25.88
CA GLN A 107 7.67 -10.51 26.54
C GLN A 107 8.44 -11.34 25.50
N PRO A 108 9.72 -11.04 25.21
CA PRO A 108 10.49 -11.78 24.23
C PRO A 108 10.76 -13.22 24.72
N PRO A 109 10.66 -14.24 23.84
CA PRO A 109 11.19 -15.56 24.16
C PRO A 109 12.71 -15.51 24.33
N ALA A 110 13.26 -16.38 25.17
CA ALA A 110 14.69 -16.38 25.51
C ALA A 110 15.56 -16.50 24.24
N SER A 111 16.33 -15.45 23.95
CA SER A 111 17.11 -15.27 22.72
C SER A 111 18.09 -16.41 22.44
N SER A 112 18.27 -16.76 21.16
CA SER A 112 19.33 -17.68 20.77
C SER A 112 20.67 -16.93 20.72
N THR A 113 21.67 -17.43 21.45
CA THR A 113 22.90 -16.69 21.81
C THR A 113 23.85 -16.40 20.63
N ASN A 114 23.42 -16.64 19.39
CA ASN A 114 24.24 -16.60 18.18
C ASN A 114 23.83 -15.49 17.19
N ALA A 115 22.73 -14.76 17.43
CA ALA A 115 22.24 -13.74 16.51
C ALA A 115 22.89 -12.37 16.74
N SER A 116 23.63 -11.88 15.74
CA SER A 116 24.27 -10.55 15.74
C SER A 116 23.32 -9.40 15.36
N SER A 117 22.14 -9.73 14.85
CA SER A 117 21.11 -8.80 14.39
C SER A 117 19.73 -9.42 14.53
N TRP A 118 18.71 -8.58 14.63
CA TRP A 118 17.31 -8.97 14.68
C TRP A 118 16.50 -8.16 13.67
N ALA A 119 15.25 -8.55 13.44
CA ALA A 119 14.39 -7.93 12.45
C ALA A 119 12.92 -7.96 12.88
N ILE A 120 12.12 -7.11 12.24
CA ILE A 120 10.66 -7.10 12.34
C ILE A 120 10.03 -7.12 10.94
N LEU A 121 8.96 -7.90 10.79
CA LEU A 121 8.20 -7.99 9.55
C LEU A 121 7.28 -6.77 9.38
N ILE A 122 7.44 -6.01 8.29
CA ILE A 122 6.73 -4.73 8.10
C ILE A 122 5.36 -4.84 7.43
N GLN A 123 5.06 -6.00 6.86
CA GLN A 123 3.82 -6.33 6.16
C GLN A 123 3.65 -7.85 6.15
N ARG A 124 2.41 -8.35 6.01
CA ARG A 124 2.15 -9.80 5.93
C ARG A 124 2.91 -10.42 4.75
N ALA A 125 3.71 -11.45 4.99
CA ALA A 125 4.59 -12.04 3.97
C ALA A 125 4.63 -13.58 4.04
N VAL A 126 4.91 -14.22 2.91
CA VAL A 126 5.17 -15.66 2.83
C VAL A 126 6.53 -15.96 3.43
N HIS A 127 6.62 -17.06 4.20
CA HIS A 127 7.89 -17.61 4.68
C HIS A 127 8.06 -19.07 4.25
N TYR A 128 9.31 -19.50 4.14
CA TYR A 128 9.67 -20.82 3.64
C TYR A 128 10.60 -21.54 4.61
N SER A 129 10.64 -22.87 4.56
CA SER A 129 11.72 -23.65 5.16
C SER A 129 13.05 -23.43 4.43
N THR A 130 14.17 -23.77 5.05
CA THR A 130 15.49 -23.80 4.39
C THR A 130 15.54 -24.75 3.19
N GLY A 131 14.62 -25.70 3.08
CA GLY A 131 14.43 -26.57 1.91
C GLY A 131 13.44 -26.03 0.86
N GLY A 132 13.09 -24.74 0.89
CA GLY A 132 12.23 -24.09 -0.10
C GLY A 132 10.73 -24.41 -0.01
N LYS A 133 10.29 -25.37 0.82
CA LYS A 133 8.86 -25.61 1.08
C LYS A 133 8.23 -24.38 1.76
N ASN A 134 7.14 -23.86 1.18
CA ASN A 134 6.31 -22.80 1.75
C ASN A 134 5.69 -23.24 3.10
N LEU A 135 5.78 -22.39 4.12
CA LEU A 135 5.29 -22.63 5.48
C LEU A 135 4.04 -21.80 5.84
N GLY A 136 3.58 -20.92 4.93
CA GLY A 136 2.41 -20.06 5.11
C GLY A 136 2.77 -18.57 5.22
N MET A 137 1.80 -17.78 5.68
CA MET A 137 1.94 -16.33 5.88
C MET A 137 2.30 -16.01 7.33
N LEU A 138 3.24 -15.09 7.53
CA LEU A 138 3.51 -14.45 8.82
C LEU A 138 2.84 -13.06 8.88
N PRO A 139 2.25 -12.67 10.02
CA PRO A 139 1.71 -11.32 10.20
C PRO A 139 2.84 -10.29 10.38
N ALA A 140 2.55 -9.04 10.06
CA ALA A 140 3.39 -7.90 10.38
C ALA A 140 3.52 -7.75 11.91
N GLY A 141 4.65 -7.21 12.38
CA GLY A 141 4.99 -7.21 13.81
C GLY A 141 5.49 -8.57 14.34
N THR A 142 5.72 -9.55 13.47
CA THR A 142 6.50 -10.76 13.79
C THR A 142 7.97 -10.38 13.92
N PHE A 143 8.60 -10.75 15.04
CA PHE A 143 10.04 -10.58 15.25
C PHE A 143 10.82 -11.79 14.76
N GLY A 144 12.07 -11.57 14.36
CA GLY A 144 13.02 -12.64 14.06
C GLY A 144 14.46 -12.27 14.40
N GLU A 145 15.20 -13.22 14.95
CA GLU A 145 16.66 -13.19 15.01
C GLU A 145 17.23 -13.54 13.63
N VAL A 146 18.15 -12.73 13.10
CA VAL A 146 18.73 -12.91 11.77
C VAL A 146 20.05 -13.67 11.89
N ILE A 147 20.10 -14.87 11.30
CA ILE A 147 21.26 -15.76 11.35
C ILE A 147 22.24 -15.42 10.22
N LYS A 148 21.72 -15.15 9.01
CA LYS A 148 22.48 -14.66 7.85
C LYS A 148 21.54 -14.20 6.73
N THR A 149 22.05 -13.39 5.80
CA THR A 149 21.39 -13.09 4.52
C THR A 149 22.00 -13.92 3.39
N THR A 150 21.21 -14.28 2.37
CA THR A 150 21.68 -14.98 1.17
C THR A 150 20.81 -14.61 -0.03
N THR A 151 21.37 -14.60 -1.24
CA THR A 151 20.66 -14.20 -2.46
C THR A 151 19.94 -15.39 -3.09
N SER A 152 18.69 -15.18 -3.52
CA SER A 152 17.85 -16.13 -4.26
C SER A 152 17.56 -15.61 -5.68
N SER A 153 16.91 -16.41 -6.53
CA SER A 153 16.38 -15.98 -7.84
C SER A 153 15.45 -14.77 -7.74
N ASP A 154 14.76 -14.67 -6.61
CA ASP A 154 13.69 -13.70 -6.36
C ASP A 154 14.19 -12.48 -5.56
N GLY A 155 15.51 -12.36 -5.39
CA GLY A 155 16.18 -11.34 -4.56
C GLY A 155 16.73 -11.89 -3.24
N ASP A 156 17.17 -11.01 -2.35
CA ASP A 156 17.79 -11.40 -1.09
C ASP A 156 16.79 -11.92 -0.05
N VAL A 157 17.15 -13.02 0.61
CA VAL A 157 16.39 -13.66 1.69
C VAL A 157 17.23 -13.75 2.96
N ALA A 158 16.61 -13.42 4.09
CA ALA A 158 17.19 -13.63 5.42
C ALA A 158 16.84 -15.04 5.91
N VAL A 159 17.83 -15.71 6.50
CA VAL A 159 17.66 -16.93 7.30
C VAL A 159 17.41 -16.48 8.74
N CYS A 160 16.22 -16.76 9.27
CA CYS A 160 15.80 -16.27 10.59
C CYS A 160 15.29 -17.38 11.51
N THR A 161 15.38 -17.16 12.82
CA THR A 161 14.51 -17.78 13.82
C THR A 161 13.46 -16.75 14.24
N ILE A 162 12.16 -17.09 14.14
CA ILE A 162 11.04 -16.15 14.35
C ILE A 162 10.32 -16.41 15.66
N ASP A 163 9.83 -15.35 16.33
CA ASP A 163 8.85 -15.52 17.40
C ASP A 163 7.50 -15.84 16.77
N GLN A 164 7.00 -17.03 17.02
CA GLN A 164 5.63 -17.39 16.72
C GLN A 164 5.00 -18.03 17.95
N ASP A 165 3.94 -17.42 18.47
CA ASP A 165 3.19 -17.88 19.64
C ASP A 165 4.02 -17.90 20.96
N GLY A 166 5.03 -17.03 21.08
CA GLY A 166 5.93 -16.98 22.25
C GLY A 166 7.06 -18.01 22.21
N GLN A 167 7.37 -18.55 21.02
CA GLN A 167 8.39 -19.57 20.81
C GLN A 167 9.25 -19.23 19.59
N TRP A 168 10.57 -19.34 19.72
CA TRP A 168 11.49 -19.27 18.58
C TRP A 168 11.31 -20.50 17.68
N LYS A 169 10.85 -20.29 16.44
CA LYS A 169 10.69 -21.33 15.42
C LYS A 169 11.61 -21.05 14.23
N GLY A 170 12.25 -22.07 13.68
CA GLY A 170 13.14 -21.95 12.52
C GLY A 170 14.24 -23.01 12.46
N PRO A 171 15.25 -22.83 11.59
CA PRO A 171 15.43 -21.68 10.68
C PRO A 171 14.40 -21.63 9.54
N VAL A 172 13.95 -20.41 9.21
CA VAL A 172 13.07 -20.10 8.07
C VAL A 172 13.71 -19.07 7.14
N LEU A 173 13.21 -18.98 5.90
CA LEU A 173 13.59 -17.99 4.89
C LEU A 173 12.49 -16.94 4.72
N ILE A 174 12.87 -15.66 4.76
CA ILE A 174 11.97 -14.51 4.56
C ILE A 174 12.66 -13.52 3.61
N GLY A 175 11.97 -13.01 2.58
CA GLY A 175 12.52 -12.01 1.66
C GLY A 175 12.83 -10.69 2.37
N VAL A 176 14.05 -10.18 2.24
CA VAL A 176 14.58 -9.00 2.98
C VAL A 176 13.73 -7.76 2.76
N ALA A 177 13.10 -7.61 1.58
CA ALA A 177 12.19 -6.51 1.27
C ALA A 177 10.97 -6.39 2.20
N ASN A 178 10.66 -7.43 3.00
CA ASN A 178 9.56 -7.44 3.98
C ASN A 178 10.05 -7.20 5.42
N LEU A 179 11.33 -6.97 5.64
CA LEU A 179 11.96 -6.82 6.96
C LEU A 179 12.54 -5.42 7.13
N VAL A 180 12.48 -4.91 8.36
CA VAL A 180 13.46 -3.93 8.86
C VAL A 180 14.41 -4.68 9.78
N VAL A 181 15.70 -4.59 9.51
CA VAL A 181 16.78 -5.28 10.24
C VAL A 181 17.51 -4.26 11.11
N PHE A 182 17.87 -4.68 12.31
CA PHE A 182 18.57 -3.91 13.34
C PHE A 182 19.85 -4.64 13.75
N GLU A 183 20.91 -3.89 14.02
CA GLU A 183 22.17 -4.43 14.54
C GLU A 183 22.11 -4.64 16.06
N GLY A 184 22.88 -5.60 16.56
CA GLY A 184 22.93 -5.97 17.97
C GLY A 184 21.95 -7.10 18.34
N PRO A 185 22.05 -7.62 19.57
CA PRO A 185 21.20 -8.71 20.03
C PRO A 185 19.78 -8.22 20.36
N PHE A 186 18.79 -9.09 20.16
CA PHE A 186 17.38 -8.80 20.47
C PHE A 186 17.16 -8.42 21.95
N THR A 187 17.99 -8.95 22.85
CA THR A 187 17.91 -8.76 24.31
C THR A 187 18.31 -7.37 24.80
N THR A 188 18.95 -6.52 23.99
CA THR A 188 19.27 -5.13 24.38
C THR A 188 18.11 -4.14 24.17
N VAL A 189 16.98 -4.59 23.63
CA VAL A 189 15.80 -3.75 23.36
C VAL A 189 14.78 -3.89 24.50
N SER A 190 14.17 -2.79 24.93
CA SER A 190 13.14 -2.83 25.99
C SER A 190 11.83 -3.49 25.51
N ALA A 191 11.12 -4.14 26.43
CA ALA A 191 9.81 -4.74 26.18
C ALA A 191 8.78 -3.73 25.65
N ASP A 192 8.88 -2.45 26.08
CA ASP A 192 8.01 -1.37 25.62
C ASP A 192 8.30 -0.98 24.16
N THR A 193 9.57 -0.88 23.78
CA THR A 193 10.00 -0.61 22.39
C THR A 193 9.58 -1.76 21.47
N LEU A 194 9.74 -3.01 21.91
CA LEU A 194 9.28 -4.18 21.15
C LEU A 194 7.75 -4.24 21.07
N GLY A 195 7.03 -3.94 22.16
CA GLY A 195 5.57 -3.86 22.18
C GLY A 195 5.04 -2.82 21.20
N LEU A 196 5.62 -1.61 21.23
CA LEU A 196 5.28 -0.51 20.32
C LEU A 196 5.54 -0.86 18.85
N LEU A 197 6.70 -1.46 18.53
CA LEU A 197 7.01 -1.87 17.16
C LEU A 197 6.07 -2.98 16.67
N ARG A 198 5.79 -4.01 17.49
CA ARG A 198 4.81 -5.06 17.15
C ARG A 198 3.42 -4.46 16.92
N HIS A 199 2.97 -3.58 17.81
CA HIS A 199 1.66 -2.92 17.71
C HIS A 199 1.56 -2.05 16.45
N TYR A 200 2.58 -1.25 16.15
CA TYR A 200 2.63 -0.39 14.97
C TYR A 200 2.43 -1.15 13.66
N TYR A 201 3.21 -2.21 13.43
CA TYR A 201 3.12 -2.96 12.18
C TYR A 201 1.85 -3.84 12.11
N ALA A 202 1.39 -4.39 13.23
CA ALA A 202 0.12 -5.13 13.29
C ALA A 202 -1.11 -4.22 13.06
N LEU A 203 -1.09 -2.98 13.57
CA LEU A 203 -2.12 -1.97 13.32
C LEU A 203 -2.11 -1.55 11.85
N LYS A 204 -0.93 -1.31 11.27
CA LYS A 204 -0.76 -1.03 9.84
C LYS A 204 -1.34 -2.15 8.97
N GLU A 205 -1.06 -3.42 9.30
CA GLU A 205 -1.63 -4.56 8.57
C GLU A 205 -3.16 -4.59 8.61
N ARG A 206 -3.78 -4.27 9.76
CA ARG A 206 -5.25 -4.18 9.88
C ARG A 206 -5.83 -3.06 9.01
N ILE A 207 -5.17 -1.91 8.99
CA ILE A 207 -5.52 -0.76 8.14
C ILE A 207 -5.43 -1.16 6.66
N ASP A 208 -4.28 -1.70 6.22
CA ASP A 208 -4.05 -2.14 4.84
C ASP A 208 -5.10 -3.19 4.41
N ALA A 209 -5.39 -4.17 5.26
CA ALA A 209 -6.35 -5.24 4.99
C ALA A 209 -7.81 -4.74 4.94
N ARG A 210 -8.21 -3.83 5.85
CA ARG A 210 -9.55 -3.25 5.85
C ARG A 210 -9.77 -2.29 4.69
N THR A 211 -8.77 -1.47 4.35
CA THR A 211 -8.80 -0.64 3.13
C THR A 211 -8.92 -1.50 1.87
N ALA A 212 -8.19 -2.61 1.78
CA ALA A 212 -8.32 -3.55 0.66
C ALA A 212 -9.72 -4.22 0.60
N ALA A 213 -10.29 -4.61 1.74
CA ALA A 213 -11.63 -5.21 1.80
C ALA A 213 -12.73 -4.22 1.39
N ILE A 214 -12.65 -2.95 1.86
CA ILE A 214 -13.57 -1.88 1.42
C ILE A 214 -13.41 -1.65 -0.08
N GLN A 215 -12.19 -1.52 -0.60
CA GLN A 215 -11.96 -1.32 -2.02
C GLN A 215 -12.46 -2.50 -2.87
N GLN A 216 -12.37 -3.73 -2.36
CA GLN A 216 -12.93 -4.91 -3.02
C GLN A 216 -14.47 -4.84 -3.06
N ALA A 217 -15.12 -4.43 -1.98
CA ALA A 217 -16.58 -4.24 -1.95
C ALA A 217 -17.05 -3.14 -2.93
N ILE A 218 -16.35 -1.99 -2.95
CA ILE A 218 -16.58 -0.91 -3.93
C ILE A 218 -16.43 -1.42 -5.36
N THR A 219 -15.36 -2.17 -5.64
CA THR A 219 -15.07 -2.73 -6.96
C THR A 219 -16.09 -3.80 -7.40
N ALA A 220 -16.66 -4.56 -6.45
CA ALA A 220 -17.70 -5.55 -6.73
C ALA A 220 -19.08 -4.91 -6.98
N ALA A 221 -19.41 -3.83 -6.26
CA ALA A 221 -20.70 -3.15 -6.39
C ALA A 221 -20.76 -2.17 -7.57
N ASN A 222 -19.66 -1.47 -7.88
CA ASN A 222 -19.65 -0.41 -8.89
C ASN A 222 -19.41 -0.96 -10.32
N PRO A 223 -20.40 -0.89 -11.24
CA PRO A 223 -20.29 -1.48 -12.59
C PRO A 223 -19.25 -0.79 -13.48
N HIS A 224 -18.72 0.36 -13.08
CA HIS A 224 -17.65 1.07 -13.80
C HIS A 224 -16.25 0.73 -13.30
N ALA A 225 -16.09 -0.02 -12.19
CA ALA A 225 -14.78 -0.38 -11.64
C ALA A 225 -13.92 -1.16 -12.64
N ALA A 226 -14.50 -2.13 -13.36
CA ALA A 226 -13.81 -2.88 -14.40
C ALA A 226 -13.39 -2.03 -15.63
N ALA A 227 -13.95 -0.83 -15.82
CA ALA A 227 -13.47 0.13 -16.82
C ALA A 227 -12.32 0.99 -16.28
N TYR A 228 -12.41 1.43 -15.01
CA TYR A 228 -11.38 2.20 -14.34
C TYR A 228 -10.07 1.43 -14.15
N VAL A 229 -10.14 0.15 -13.74
CA VAL A 229 -8.97 -0.73 -13.62
C VAL A 229 -8.25 -0.84 -14.97
N ARG A 230 -8.96 -1.18 -16.06
CA ARG A 230 -8.36 -1.27 -17.41
C ARG A 230 -7.73 0.04 -17.89
N ALA A 231 -8.35 1.19 -17.59
CA ALA A 231 -7.77 2.49 -17.94
C ALA A 231 -6.50 2.80 -17.12
N THR A 232 -6.49 2.43 -15.83
CA THR A 232 -5.33 2.56 -14.94
C THR A 232 -4.16 1.68 -15.41
N ASP A 233 -4.44 0.42 -15.75
CA ASP A 233 -3.44 -0.52 -16.27
C ASP A 233 -2.87 -0.04 -17.61
N ALA A 234 -3.70 0.46 -18.53
CA ALA A 234 -3.24 1.01 -19.80
C ALA A 234 -2.32 2.23 -19.64
N VAL A 235 -2.58 3.10 -18.65
CA VAL A 235 -1.69 4.20 -18.26
C VAL A 235 -0.38 3.67 -17.66
N ASN A 236 -0.43 2.66 -16.77
CA ASN A 236 0.76 2.05 -16.17
C ASN A 236 1.66 1.38 -17.23
N GLU A 237 1.08 0.60 -18.14
CA GLU A 237 1.81 0.00 -19.27
C GLU A 237 2.41 1.08 -20.19
N PHE A 238 1.67 2.17 -20.45
CA PHE A 238 2.19 3.31 -21.21
C PHE A 238 3.40 3.95 -20.51
N VAL A 239 3.33 4.18 -19.19
CA VAL A 239 4.45 4.73 -18.41
C VAL A 239 5.68 3.81 -18.46
N LEU A 240 5.50 2.49 -18.37
CA LEU A 240 6.60 1.53 -18.50
C LEU A 240 7.19 1.52 -19.92
N ARG A 241 6.35 1.57 -20.97
CA ARG A 241 6.80 1.73 -22.37
C ARG A 241 7.57 3.04 -22.58
N ALA A 242 7.04 4.16 -22.08
CA ALA A 242 7.62 5.49 -22.21
C ALA A 242 8.97 5.60 -21.48
N LYS A 243 9.07 5.07 -20.25
CA LYS A 243 10.33 5.00 -19.50
C LYS A 243 11.39 4.20 -20.26
N LYS A 244 11.01 3.06 -20.84
CA LYS A 244 11.92 2.23 -21.65
C LYS A 244 12.37 2.94 -22.94
N MET A 245 11.44 3.54 -23.68
CA MET A 245 11.75 4.29 -24.90
C MET A 245 12.64 5.51 -24.61
N SER A 246 12.39 6.20 -23.49
CA SER A 246 13.22 7.32 -23.03
C SER A 246 14.63 6.89 -22.66
N ALA A 247 14.81 5.69 -22.09
CA ALA A 247 16.14 5.12 -21.86
C ALA A 247 16.86 4.83 -23.19
N THR A 248 16.24 4.06 -24.10
CA THR A 248 16.87 3.73 -25.39
C THR A 248 17.14 4.96 -26.27
N PHE A 249 16.32 6.01 -26.15
CA PHE A 249 16.53 7.29 -26.85
C PHE A 249 17.79 8.03 -26.40
N LYS A 250 18.23 7.88 -25.13
CA LYS A 250 19.48 8.50 -24.67
C LYS A 250 20.68 7.94 -25.43
N ASP A 251 20.72 6.61 -25.53
CA ASP A 251 21.81 5.85 -26.14
C ASP A 251 21.77 5.86 -27.68
N ALA A 252 20.60 6.14 -28.27
CA ALA A 252 20.41 6.17 -29.73
C ALA A 252 21.13 7.35 -30.40
N THR A 253 21.79 7.10 -31.52
CA THR A 253 22.50 8.10 -32.33
C THR A 253 21.99 8.13 -33.78
N GLY A 254 22.34 9.19 -34.53
CA GLY A 254 22.06 9.29 -35.96
C GLY A 254 20.56 9.12 -36.33
N PRO A 255 20.24 8.47 -37.46
CA PRO A 255 18.85 8.27 -37.90
C PRO A 255 17.93 7.59 -36.88
N ALA A 256 18.45 6.62 -36.11
CA ALA A 256 17.68 5.92 -35.09
C ALA A 256 17.22 6.86 -33.96
N ARG A 257 18.04 7.87 -33.60
CA ARG A 257 17.66 8.91 -32.63
C ARG A 257 16.51 9.77 -33.16
N SER A 258 16.53 10.13 -34.45
CA SER A 258 15.47 10.89 -35.10
C SER A 258 14.15 10.11 -35.14
N GLU A 259 14.21 8.81 -35.46
CA GLU A 259 13.01 7.96 -35.45
C GLU A 259 12.42 7.83 -34.03
N MET A 260 13.26 7.53 -33.02
CA MET A 260 12.82 7.47 -31.63
C MET A 260 12.26 8.81 -31.12
N LEU A 261 12.80 9.95 -31.57
CA LEU A 261 12.25 11.27 -31.24
C LEU A 261 10.81 11.44 -31.78
N ASP A 262 10.54 10.97 -33.00
CA ASP A 262 9.20 11.04 -33.59
C ASP A 262 8.25 9.99 -33.01
N GLN A 263 8.75 8.81 -32.60
CA GLN A 263 7.98 7.86 -31.80
C GLN A 263 7.59 8.48 -30.43
N LEU A 264 8.52 9.14 -29.73
CA LEU A 264 8.24 9.85 -28.47
C LEU A 264 7.23 11.00 -28.65
N LYS A 265 7.29 11.75 -29.76
CA LYS A 265 6.25 12.74 -30.11
C LYS A 265 4.88 12.09 -30.27
N ARG A 266 4.78 10.94 -30.94
CA ARG A 266 3.51 10.18 -31.09
C ARG A 266 2.98 9.69 -29.74
N MET A 267 3.86 9.17 -28.88
CA MET A 267 3.50 8.73 -27.53
C MET A 267 2.88 9.86 -26.67
N LYS A 268 3.23 11.13 -26.89
CA LYS A 268 2.57 12.25 -26.19
C LYS A 268 1.07 12.35 -26.50
N PHE A 269 0.63 12.05 -27.72
CA PHE A 269 -0.79 12.02 -28.06
C PHE A 269 -1.49 10.79 -27.47
N GLU A 270 -0.81 9.65 -27.44
CA GLU A 270 -1.29 8.44 -26.74
C GLU A 270 -1.50 8.70 -25.24
N GLN A 271 -0.57 9.40 -24.59
CA GLN A 271 -0.68 9.81 -23.18
C GLN A 271 -1.91 10.67 -22.91
N VAL A 272 -2.19 11.67 -23.77
CA VAL A 272 -3.37 12.55 -23.62
C VAL A 272 -4.67 11.75 -23.76
N ARG A 273 -4.73 10.80 -24.71
CA ARG A 273 -5.88 9.89 -24.87
C ARG A 273 -6.08 9.03 -23.63
N LEU A 274 -5.04 8.32 -23.18
CA LEU A 274 -5.11 7.41 -22.03
C LEU A 274 -5.47 8.13 -20.73
N ASN A 275 -4.92 9.32 -20.50
CA ASN A 275 -5.29 10.15 -19.34
C ASN A 275 -6.76 10.58 -19.42
N SER A 276 -7.28 10.93 -20.60
CA SER A 276 -8.70 11.27 -20.77
C SER A 276 -9.62 10.06 -20.52
N GLU A 277 -9.24 8.87 -20.99
CA GLU A 277 -9.98 7.63 -20.75
C GLU A 277 -10.00 7.27 -19.25
N LEU A 278 -8.88 7.43 -18.55
CA LEU A 278 -8.79 7.25 -17.10
C LEU A 278 -9.68 8.25 -16.36
N SER A 279 -9.60 9.54 -16.67
CA SER A 279 -10.47 10.56 -16.04
C SER A 279 -11.95 10.36 -16.33
N GLN A 280 -12.33 9.85 -17.52
CA GLN A 280 -13.72 9.50 -17.82
C GLN A 280 -14.20 8.28 -17.03
N ALA A 281 -13.36 7.25 -16.85
CA ALA A 281 -13.70 6.09 -16.04
C ALA A 281 -13.80 6.43 -14.54
N GLU A 282 -12.87 7.27 -14.05
CA GLU A 282 -12.88 7.80 -12.68
C GLU A 282 -14.12 8.66 -12.42
N ALA A 283 -14.51 9.53 -13.36
CA ALA A 283 -15.73 10.34 -13.27
C ALA A 283 -16.99 9.47 -13.16
N ARG A 284 -17.13 8.45 -14.01
CA ARG A 284 -18.27 7.50 -13.95
C ARG A 284 -18.30 6.71 -12.65
N MET A 285 -17.14 6.26 -12.14
CA MET A 285 -17.09 5.61 -10.82
C MET A 285 -17.58 6.55 -9.72
N LYS A 286 -17.10 7.81 -9.69
CA LYS A 286 -17.47 8.81 -8.69
C LYS A 286 -18.94 9.22 -8.78
N GLU A 287 -19.47 9.38 -9.99
CA GLU A 287 -20.89 9.67 -10.25
C GLU A 287 -21.78 8.53 -9.76
N TRP A 288 -21.42 7.27 -10.05
CA TRP A 288 -22.12 6.11 -9.51
C TRP A 288 -22.06 6.07 -7.98
N THR A 289 -20.88 6.25 -7.37
CA THR A 289 -20.71 6.27 -5.91
C THR A 289 -21.53 7.39 -5.25
N ALA A 290 -21.58 8.59 -5.85
CA ALA A 290 -22.37 9.70 -5.32
C ALA A 290 -23.89 9.46 -5.40
N ASN A 291 -24.33 8.74 -6.42
CA ASN A 291 -25.75 8.40 -6.63
C ASN A 291 -26.19 7.10 -5.93
N ASN A 292 -25.28 6.34 -5.33
CA ASN A 292 -25.54 5.08 -4.62
C ASN A 292 -24.92 5.11 -3.20
N PRO A 293 -25.38 6.00 -2.30
CA PRO A 293 -24.79 6.18 -0.97
C PRO A 293 -24.90 4.94 -0.07
N ASP A 294 -25.93 4.12 -0.26
CA ASP A 294 -26.21 2.92 0.56
C ASP A 294 -25.41 1.67 0.13
N SER A 295 -24.68 1.74 -0.99
CA SER A 295 -23.66 0.74 -1.33
C SER A 295 -22.49 0.83 -0.32
N PRO A 296 -21.69 -0.24 -0.10
CA PRO A 296 -20.53 -0.21 0.80
C PRO A 296 -19.38 0.68 0.28
N THR A 297 -19.58 2.01 0.33
CA THR A 297 -18.86 2.96 -0.55
C THR A 297 -18.22 4.16 0.12
N ASN A 298 -17.78 4.05 1.38
CA ASN A 298 -16.83 5.05 1.89
C ASN A 298 -15.86 4.56 2.98
N ALA A 299 -14.57 4.52 2.63
CA ALA A 299 -13.50 4.34 3.62
C ALA A 299 -13.43 5.51 4.64
N ALA A 300 -13.94 6.70 4.28
CA ALA A 300 -14.03 7.84 5.19
C ALA A 300 -15.23 7.78 6.16
N SER A 301 -16.15 6.82 5.99
CA SER A 301 -17.30 6.60 6.88
C SER A 301 -17.15 5.34 7.75
N ASP A 302 -16.03 4.64 7.65
CA ASP A 302 -15.74 3.45 8.44
C ASP A 302 -15.20 3.85 9.85
N PRO A 303 -15.94 3.57 10.93
CA PRO A 303 -15.54 3.99 12.27
C PRO A 303 -14.31 3.23 12.78
N GLU A 304 -14.15 1.95 12.42
CA GLU A 304 -13.01 1.13 12.84
C GLU A 304 -11.73 1.62 12.16
N LEU A 305 -11.78 1.83 10.84
CA LEU A 305 -10.66 2.35 10.07
C LEU A 305 -10.28 3.78 10.49
N SER A 306 -11.25 4.65 10.77
CA SER A 306 -10.96 6.01 11.24
C SER A 306 -10.32 6.03 12.63
N GLY A 307 -10.76 5.13 13.54
CA GLY A 307 -10.13 4.90 14.84
C GLY A 307 -8.68 4.40 14.71
N TRP A 308 -8.44 3.35 13.93
CA TRP A 308 -7.08 2.83 13.69
C TRP A 308 -6.16 3.85 13.02
N LEU A 309 -6.67 4.68 12.09
CA LEU A 309 -5.91 5.77 11.49
C LEU A 309 -5.61 6.91 12.50
N ALA A 310 -6.48 7.16 13.48
CA ALA A 310 -6.19 8.11 14.56
C ALA A 310 -5.16 7.55 15.55
N GLU A 311 -5.24 6.26 15.88
CA GLU A 311 -4.24 5.56 16.69
C GLU A 311 -2.87 5.51 15.98
N LEU A 312 -2.82 5.16 14.70
CA LEU A 312 -1.57 5.10 13.92
C LEU A 312 -0.84 6.46 13.95
N ARG A 313 -1.55 7.57 13.77
CA ARG A 313 -0.98 8.94 13.87
C ARG A 313 -0.42 9.25 15.27
N ARG A 314 -0.95 8.62 16.33
CA ARG A 314 -0.51 8.77 17.73
C ARG A 314 0.81 8.02 17.99
N ILE A 315 0.98 6.85 17.39
CA ILE A 315 2.16 5.98 17.59
C ILE A 315 3.28 6.17 16.54
N GLU A 316 2.98 6.69 15.35
CA GLU A 316 3.95 7.04 14.30
C GLU A 316 5.16 7.86 14.80
N PRO A 317 5.02 8.98 15.54
CA PRO A 317 6.18 9.72 16.05
C PRO A 317 7.02 8.93 17.05
N LEU A 318 6.40 7.99 17.80
CA LEU A 318 7.12 7.11 18.72
C LEU A 318 7.93 6.06 17.95
N LYS A 319 7.36 5.50 16.87
CA LYS A 319 8.10 4.64 15.91
C LYS A 319 9.27 5.40 15.28
N GLN A 320 9.11 6.68 14.95
CA GLN A 320 10.16 7.50 14.31
C GLN A 320 11.34 7.81 15.24
N ALA A 321 11.13 7.80 16.56
CA ALA A 321 12.21 7.89 17.55
C ALA A 321 13.06 6.61 17.67
N ILE A 322 12.59 5.48 17.14
CA ILE A 322 13.26 4.16 17.18
C ILE A 322 13.84 3.79 15.81
N ILE A 323 13.08 4.06 14.74
CA ILE A 323 13.45 3.84 13.34
C ILE A 323 13.35 5.20 12.63
N PRO A 324 14.45 5.91 12.40
CA PRO A 324 14.45 7.13 11.57
C PRO A 324 14.10 6.85 10.09
#